data_AF-U9UCQ2-F1
#
_entry.id   AF-U9UCQ2-F1
#
_cell.length_a   1.000
_cell.length_b   1.000
_cell.length_c   1.000
_cell.angle_alpha   90.00
_cell.angle_beta   90.00
_cell.angle_gamma   90.00
#
_symmetry.space_group_name_H-M   'P 1'
#
loop_
_entity.id
_entity.type
_entity.pdbx_description
1 polymer ?
#
loop_
_entity_poly.entity_id
_entity_poly.type
_entity_poly.pdbx_seq_one_letter_code
_entity_poly.pdbx_strand_id
1 'polypeptide(L)'
;ASSHFAKSPTVPDRMHHLDLGLFHYQIDYTKKLLGAQCGKTLVDEVDHRLAAIPRFPGLKIFTNGIQSIARLTANEYRNLMKVMVFVVDNLFVNNEDDENFVKNEDLAKLYEAWNEMYAISRYENFKESDLAKFRESINNWSQMFIKILQCMSPSELKLPKLHSWAYHIIDSIRSFGAVNGYTTETYESLHKEYVKNPYRLNSATINNKYNPSITKFSYYPSYI
;
A
#
# COMPACT_ATOMS: atom_id res chain seq x y z
N ALA A 1 -34.84 -7.19 -18.32
CA ALA A 1 -33.86 -6.22 -18.83
C ALA A 1 -32.52 -6.52 -18.18
N SER A 2 -31.55 -6.97 -18.99
CA SER A 2 -30.19 -7.31 -18.57
C SER A 2 -29.43 -6.01 -18.28
N SER A 3 -29.18 -5.70 -17.00
CA SER A 3 -28.25 -4.64 -16.64
C SER A 3 -26.83 -5.15 -16.84
N HIS A 4 -26.18 -4.68 -17.92
CA HIS A 4 -24.73 -4.76 -18.05
C HIS A 4 -24.09 -3.99 -16.89
N PHE A 5 -23.67 -4.72 -15.86
CA PHE A 5 -22.69 -4.21 -14.91
C PHE A 5 -21.43 -3.89 -15.69
N ALA A 6 -21.03 -2.61 -15.69
CA ALA A 6 -19.72 -2.19 -16.13
C ALA A 6 -18.68 -2.91 -15.27
N LYS A 7 -18.12 -4.01 -15.80
CA LYS A 7 -16.96 -4.66 -15.21
C LYS A 7 -15.86 -3.60 -15.14
N SER A 8 -15.28 -3.39 -13.96
CA SER A 8 -14.00 -2.68 -13.83
C SER A 8 -13.06 -3.20 -14.93
N PRO A 9 -12.48 -2.33 -15.78
CA PRO A 9 -11.72 -2.75 -16.96
C PRO A 9 -10.40 -3.47 -16.59
N THR A 10 -10.05 -3.53 -15.31
CA THR A 10 -8.86 -4.22 -14.79
C THR A 10 -9.20 -5.02 -13.55
N VAL A 11 -8.70 -6.26 -13.50
CA VAL A 11 -8.82 -7.15 -12.33
C VAL A 11 -7.96 -6.56 -11.21
N PRO A 12 -8.44 -6.47 -9.96
CA PRO A 12 -7.70 -5.76 -8.92
C PRO A 12 -6.38 -6.45 -8.57
N ASP A 13 -5.26 -5.92 -9.02
CA ASP A 13 -3.96 -6.45 -8.65
C ASP A 13 -3.57 -6.02 -7.23
N ARG A 14 -3.02 -6.96 -6.44
CA ARG A 14 -2.67 -6.71 -5.04
C ARG A 14 -1.65 -5.58 -4.87
N MET A 15 -0.66 -5.50 -5.73
CA MET A 15 0.43 -4.53 -5.56
C MET A 15 -0.08 -3.09 -5.64
N HIS A 16 -0.93 -2.78 -6.61
CA HIS A 16 -1.47 -1.44 -6.76
C HIS A 16 -2.66 -1.18 -5.83
N HIS A 17 -3.50 -2.19 -5.55
CA HIS A 17 -4.66 -2.01 -4.68
C HIS A 17 -4.27 -1.97 -3.21
N LEU A 18 -3.46 -2.91 -2.74
CA LEU A 18 -3.06 -3.01 -1.34
C LEU A 18 -1.77 -2.26 -1.06
N ASP A 19 -0.64 -2.74 -1.60
CA ASP A 19 0.70 -2.28 -1.18
C ASP A 19 0.91 -0.78 -1.46
N LEU A 20 0.71 -0.36 -2.71
CA LEU A 20 0.85 1.02 -3.18
C LEU A 20 -0.47 1.82 -3.09
N GLY A 21 -1.53 1.20 -2.60
CA GLY A 21 -2.87 1.75 -2.57
C GLY A 21 -3.36 1.97 -1.15
N LEU A 22 -4.19 1.05 -0.67
CA LEU A 22 -4.89 1.18 0.60
C LEU A 22 -3.94 1.26 1.79
N PHE A 23 -2.83 0.51 1.79
CA PHE A 23 -1.87 0.61 2.89
C PHE A 23 -1.14 1.95 2.92
N HIS A 24 -0.81 2.49 1.74
CA HIS A 24 -0.24 3.83 1.63
C HIS A 24 -1.20 4.85 2.25
N TYR A 25 -2.49 4.80 1.94
CA TYR A 25 -3.48 5.69 2.58
C TYR A 25 -3.54 5.49 4.09
N GLN A 26 -3.52 4.24 4.58
CA GLN A 26 -3.51 3.95 6.01
C GLN A 26 -2.31 4.60 6.73
N ILE A 27 -1.11 4.50 6.16
CA ILE A 27 0.10 5.14 6.70
C ILE A 27 -0.02 6.67 6.67
N ASP A 28 -0.42 7.25 5.53
CA ASP A 28 -0.56 8.70 5.38
C ASP A 28 -1.57 9.28 6.37
N TYR A 29 -2.71 8.63 6.51
CA TYR A 29 -3.77 9.05 7.43
C TYR A 29 -3.37 8.82 8.88
N THR A 30 -2.63 7.77 9.20
CA THR A 30 -2.06 7.57 10.55
C THR A 30 -1.14 8.72 10.93
N LYS A 31 -0.25 9.17 10.03
CA LYS A 31 0.63 10.32 10.31
C LYS A 31 -0.16 11.59 10.58
N LYS A 32 -1.21 11.85 9.80
CA LYS A 32 -2.10 13.00 9.99
C LYS A 32 -2.84 12.91 11.32
N LEU A 33 -3.35 11.73 11.68
CA LEU A 33 -4.03 11.47 12.95
C LEU A 33 -3.10 11.78 14.13
N LEU A 34 -1.89 11.23 14.12
CA LEU A 34 -0.91 11.45 15.19
C LEU A 34 -0.54 12.94 15.32
N GLY A 35 -0.31 13.61 14.19
CA GLY A 35 -0.04 15.05 14.16
C GLY A 35 -1.19 15.89 14.70
N ALA A 36 -2.44 15.51 14.43
CA ALA A 36 -3.63 16.22 14.87
C ALA A 36 -3.93 16.00 16.37
N GLN A 37 -3.83 14.78 16.88
CA GLN A 37 -4.21 14.45 18.26
C GLN A 37 -3.11 14.75 19.28
N CYS A 38 -1.86 14.53 18.92
CA CYS A 38 -0.76 14.47 19.89
C CYS A 38 0.44 15.34 19.49
N GLY A 39 0.32 16.08 18.37
CA GLY A 39 1.38 16.92 17.83
C GLY A 39 2.48 16.14 17.11
N LYS A 40 3.51 16.88 16.69
CA LYS A 40 4.58 16.34 15.83
C LYS A 40 5.48 15.30 16.52
N THR A 41 5.57 15.36 17.86
CA THR A 41 6.44 14.51 18.67
C THR A 41 6.14 13.01 18.52
N LEU A 42 4.88 12.62 18.32
CA LEU A 42 4.55 11.21 18.10
C LEU A 42 4.97 10.68 16.73
N VAL A 43 5.01 11.54 15.71
CA VAL A 43 5.51 11.12 14.40
C VAL A 43 7.01 10.85 14.47
N ASP A 44 7.74 11.59 15.31
CA ASP A 44 9.16 11.33 15.58
C ASP A 44 9.34 10.05 16.42
N GLU A 45 8.43 9.75 17.34
CA GLU A 45 8.42 8.50 18.11
C GLU A 45 8.17 7.26 17.23
N VAL A 46 7.27 7.36 16.24
CA VAL A 46 7.07 6.30 15.23
C VAL A 46 8.37 6.01 14.47
N ASP A 47 9.08 7.06 14.08
CA ASP A 47 10.36 6.95 13.38
C ASP A 47 11.45 6.34 14.29
N HIS A 48 11.47 6.72 15.57
CA HIS A 48 12.35 6.14 16.59
C HIS A 48 12.09 4.64 16.75
N ARG A 49 10.84 4.23 16.94
CA ARG A 49 10.46 2.82 17.11
C ARG A 49 10.79 1.97 15.90
N LEU A 50 10.59 2.52 14.69
CA LEU A 50 11.01 1.85 13.46
C LEU A 50 12.52 1.65 13.38
N ALA A 51 13.31 2.65 13.78
CA ALA A 51 14.77 2.55 13.82
C ALA A 51 15.25 1.57 14.90
N ALA A 52 14.48 1.38 15.97
CA ALA A 52 14.77 0.46 17.07
C ALA A 52 14.43 -1.01 16.74
N ILE A 53 13.71 -1.30 15.65
CA ILE A 53 13.42 -2.69 15.25
C ILE A 53 14.73 -3.45 15.03
N PRO A 54 14.92 -4.64 15.64
CA PRO A 54 16.10 -5.46 15.42
C PRO A 54 16.30 -5.83 13.95
N ARG A 55 17.55 -5.77 13.49
CA ARG A 55 17.90 -6.18 12.13
C ARG A 55 17.66 -7.67 11.93
N PHE A 56 16.88 -8.00 10.91
CA PHE A 56 16.61 -9.38 10.50
C PHE A 56 16.91 -9.59 9.01
N PRO A 57 17.51 -10.71 8.60
CA PRO A 57 17.75 -11.01 7.20
C PRO A 57 16.47 -10.93 6.35
N GLY A 58 16.48 -10.13 5.29
CA GLY A 58 15.33 -9.95 4.40
C GLY A 58 14.27 -8.94 4.87
N LEU A 59 14.40 -8.37 6.08
CA LEU A 59 13.62 -7.22 6.53
C LEU A 59 14.38 -5.93 6.24
N LYS A 60 13.84 -5.09 5.35
CA LYS A 60 14.38 -3.74 5.15
C LYS A 60 13.84 -2.81 6.23
N ILE A 61 14.73 -2.27 7.05
CA ILE A 61 14.39 -1.36 8.16
C ILE A 61 14.64 0.08 7.73
N PHE A 62 13.70 0.97 8.08
CA PHE A 62 13.74 2.39 7.76
C PHE A 62 14.55 3.13 8.81
N THR A 63 15.86 3.23 8.62
CA THR A 63 16.74 3.95 9.55
C THR A 63 16.46 5.46 9.60
N ASN A 64 15.78 6.00 8.58
CA ASN A 64 15.47 7.43 8.48
C ASN A 64 13.97 7.72 8.73
N GLY A 65 13.22 6.76 9.29
CA GLY A 65 11.80 6.92 9.58
C GLY A 65 10.88 6.94 8.36
N ILE A 66 9.57 6.97 8.60
CA ILE A 66 8.53 7.07 7.58
C ILE A 66 8.42 8.51 7.06
N GLN A 67 8.85 9.52 7.83
CA GLN A 67 8.75 10.93 7.42
C GLN A 67 9.65 11.29 6.22
N SER A 68 10.81 10.65 6.08
CA SER A 68 11.84 11.04 5.11
C SER A 68 11.63 10.51 3.68
N ILE A 69 10.62 9.66 3.45
CA ILE A 69 10.53 8.90 2.19
C ILE A 69 9.40 9.43 1.33
N ALA A 70 9.77 10.20 0.30
CA ALA A 70 8.83 10.81 -0.65
C ALA A 70 8.00 9.78 -1.43
N ARG A 71 8.55 8.59 -1.69
CA ARG A 71 7.86 7.47 -2.38
C ARG A 71 8.45 6.13 -1.95
N LEU A 72 7.66 5.31 -1.26
CA LEU A 72 8.02 3.93 -0.94
C LEU A 72 7.68 3.00 -2.11
N THR A 73 8.51 1.98 -2.31
CA THR A 73 8.26 0.86 -3.22
C THR A 73 7.28 -0.14 -2.59
N ALA A 74 6.64 -0.99 -3.40
CA ALA A 74 5.74 -2.03 -2.88
C ALA A 74 6.44 -2.96 -1.87
N ASN A 75 7.69 -3.32 -2.14
CA ASN A 75 8.48 -4.15 -1.23
C ASN A 75 8.76 -3.46 0.10
N GLU A 76 8.99 -2.14 0.10
CA GLU A 76 9.16 -1.36 1.32
C GLU A 76 7.86 -1.31 2.14
N TYR A 77 6.71 -1.10 1.50
CA TYR A 77 5.41 -1.20 2.18
C TYR A 77 5.17 -2.57 2.79
N ARG A 78 5.52 -3.66 2.09
CA ARG A 78 5.43 -5.03 2.64
C ARG A 78 6.32 -5.23 3.87
N ASN A 79 7.48 -4.56 3.93
CA ASN A 79 8.32 -4.60 5.12
C ASN A 79 7.72 -3.78 6.26
N LEU A 80 7.14 -2.62 5.97
CA LEU A 80 6.38 -1.83 6.96
C LEU A 80 5.23 -2.63 7.55
N MET A 81 4.37 -3.26 6.73
CA MET A 81 3.21 -4.05 7.23
C MET A 81 3.59 -5.04 8.33
N LYS A 82 4.75 -5.70 8.19
CA LYS A 82 5.25 -6.69 9.16
C LYS A 82 5.59 -6.09 10.52
N VAL A 83 5.99 -4.83 10.58
CA VAL A 83 6.51 -4.19 11.80
C VAL A 83 5.57 -3.14 12.38
N MET A 84 4.66 -2.58 11.58
CA MET A 84 3.87 -1.42 11.98
C MET A 84 2.98 -1.68 13.21
N VAL A 85 2.47 -2.90 13.39
CA VAL A 85 1.69 -3.24 14.59
C VAL A 85 2.48 -3.00 15.88
N PHE A 86 3.75 -3.41 15.92
CA PHE A 86 4.64 -3.19 17.08
C PHE A 86 5.03 -1.72 17.26
N VAL A 87 5.03 -0.96 16.17
CA VAL A 87 5.38 0.47 16.19
C VAL A 87 4.24 1.28 16.80
N VAL A 88 2.99 0.99 16.41
CA VAL A 88 1.81 1.74 16.86
C VAL A 88 1.25 1.25 18.19
N ASP A 89 1.56 0.02 18.60
CA ASP A 89 1.14 -0.53 19.88
C ASP A 89 1.70 0.29 21.05
N ASN A 90 0.85 0.64 22.01
CA ASN A 90 1.20 1.47 23.16
C ASN A 90 2.00 2.75 22.78
N LEU A 91 1.65 3.39 21.67
CA LEU A 91 2.36 4.55 21.14
C LEU A 91 2.08 5.83 21.94
N PHE A 92 0.86 5.97 22.47
CA PHE A 92 0.44 7.14 23.24
C PHE A 92 -0.61 6.78 24.28
N VAL A 93 -0.71 7.62 25.32
CA VAL A 93 -1.73 7.48 26.37
C VAL A 93 -3.07 8.00 25.85
N ASN A 94 -4.14 7.28 26.12
CA ASN A 94 -5.49 7.68 25.74
C ASN A 94 -5.92 8.93 26.49
N ASN A 95 -6.57 9.87 25.79
CA ASN A 95 -7.30 10.95 26.44
C ASN A 95 -8.75 10.48 26.68
N GLU A 96 -9.06 10.06 27.90
CA GLU A 96 -10.41 9.58 28.25
C GLU A 96 -11.45 10.72 28.30
N ASP A 97 -11.01 11.98 28.34
CA ASP A 97 -11.91 13.14 28.42
C ASP A 97 -12.36 13.65 27.03
N ASP A 98 -11.73 13.19 25.94
CA ASP A 98 -12.08 13.56 24.57
C ASP A 98 -12.70 12.37 23.83
N GLU A 99 -14.02 12.38 23.69
CA GLU A 99 -14.77 11.33 22.99
C GLU A 99 -14.37 11.16 21.51
N ASN A 100 -13.79 12.19 20.89
CA ASN A 100 -13.31 12.13 19.50
C ASN A 100 -11.87 11.61 19.40
N PHE A 101 -11.19 11.41 20.54
CA PHE A 101 -9.83 10.90 20.57
C PHE A 101 -9.81 9.41 20.20
N VAL A 102 -9.11 9.09 19.12
CA VAL A 102 -8.83 7.72 18.72
C VAL A 102 -7.92 7.09 19.76
N LYS A 103 -8.43 6.07 20.45
CA LYS A 103 -7.67 5.27 21.41
C LYS A 103 -6.54 4.52 20.70
N ASN A 104 -5.40 4.41 21.36
CA ASN A 104 -4.23 3.72 20.82
C ASN A 104 -4.55 2.25 20.47
N GLU A 105 -5.34 1.59 21.31
CA GLU A 105 -5.79 0.20 21.10
C GLU A 105 -6.59 0.04 19.79
N ASP A 106 -7.43 1.01 19.44
CA ASP A 106 -8.19 0.98 18.19
C ASP A 106 -7.25 1.16 16.98
N LEU A 107 -6.24 2.02 17.11
CA LEU A 107 -5.19 2.16 16.10
C LEU A 107 -4.39 0.86 15.94
N ALA A 108 -3.99 0.20 17.01
CA ALA A 108 -3.28 -1.08 16.96
C ALA A 108 -4.13 -2.16 16.27
N LYS A 109 -5.40 -2.32 16.69
CA LYS A 109 -6.35 -3.26 16.09
C LYS A 109 -6.58 -2.99 14.59
N LEU A 110 -6.53 -1.74 14.14
CA LEU A 110 -6.64 -1.41 12.71
C LEU A 110 -5.49 -2.02 11.89
N TYR A 111 -4.26 -2.00 12.42
CA TYR A 111 -3.10 -2.62 11.77
C TYR A 111 -3.13 -4.14 11.86
N GLU A 112 -3.66 -4.71 12.95
CA GLU A 112 -3.90 -6.15 13.06
C GLU A 112 -4.93 -6.63 12.02
N ALA A 113 -6.07 -5.94 11.92
CA ALA A 113 -7.11 -6.25 10.95
C ALA A 113 -6.59 -6.12 9.49
N TRP A 114 -5.75 -5.12 9.22
CA TRP A 114 -5.04 -5.03 7.93
C TRP A 114 -4.19 -6.27 7.67
N ASN A 115 -3.38 -6.70 8.65
CA ASN A 115 -2.46 -7.83 8.49
C ASN A 115 -3.20 -9.15 8.27
N GLU A 116 -4.31 -9.38 8.97
CA GLU A 116 -5.18 -10.54 8.75
C GLU A 116 -5.75 -10.56 7.33
N MET A 117 -6.36 -9.44 6.91
CA MET A 117 -6.94 -9.26 5.59
C MET A 117 -5.89 -9.41 4.49
N TYR A 118 -4.70 -8.84 4.70
CA TYR A 118 -3.57 -8.97 3.79
C TYR A 118 -3.09 -10.41 3.69
N ALA A 119 -2.97 -11.14 4.80
CA ALA A 119 -2.54 -12.53 4.81
C ALA A 119 -3.49 -13.42 4.00
N ILE A 120 -4.81 -13.25 4.15
CA ILE A 120 -5.80 -14.01 3.37
C ILE A 120 -5.69 -13.67 1.88
N SER A 121 -5.47 -12.40 1.51
CA SER A 121 -5.28 -11.98 0.11
C SER A 121 -4.09 -12.65 -0.60
N ARG A 122 -3.17 -13.26 0.16
CA ARG A 122 -1.98 -13.95 -0.35
C ARG A 122 -2.24 -15.41 -0.72
N TYR A 123 -3.40 -15.97 -0.40
CA TYR A 123 -3.69 -17.37 -0.68
C TYR A 123 -3.61 -17.65 -2.18
N GLU A 124 -3.01 -18.78 -2.52
CA GLU A 124 -2.86 -19.22 -3.92
C GLU A 124 -4.15 -19.86 -4.45
N ASN A 125 -4.96 -20.42 -3.55
CA ASN A 125 -6.23 -21.07 -3.86
C ASN A 125 -7.26 -20.68 -2.80
N PHE A 126 -8.50 -20.47 -3.23
CA PHE A 126 -9.62 -20.11 -2.35
C PHE A 126 -10.72 -21.17 -2.43
N LYS A 127 -11.15 -21.66 -1.27
CA LYS A 127 -12.45 -22.33 -1.13
C LYS A 127 -13.53 -21.29 -0.85
N GLU A 128 -14.80 -21.65 -1.02
CA GLU A 128 -15.91 -20.76 -0.67
C GLU A 128 -15.90 -20.35 0.83
N SER A 129 -15.45 -21.23 1.72
CA SER A 129 -15.23 -20.89 3.13
C SER A 129 -14.13 -19.83 3.32
N ASP A 130 -13.08 -19.86 2.50
CA ASP A 130 -11.99 -18.88 2.55
C ASP A 130 -12.46 -17.53 2.01
N LEU A 131 -13.31 -17.52 0.98
CA LEU A 131 -13.94 -16.30 0.47
C LEU A 131 -14.89 -15.67 1.49
N ALA A 132 -15.63 -16.47 2.25
CA ALA A 132 -16.47 -15.98 3.34
C ALA A 132 -15.63 -15.30 4.42
N LYS A 133 -14.57 -15.97 4.89
CA LYS A 133 -13.60 -15.39 5.85
C LYS A 133 -12.94 -14.12 5.30
N PHE A 134 -12.57 -14.13 4.03
CA PHE A 134 -11.92 -12.97 3.43
C PHE A 134 -12.86 -11.77 3.36
N ARG A 135 -14.14 -12.00 3.01
CA ARG A 135 -15.17 -10.96 3.02
C ARG A 135 -15.37 -10.37 4.41
N GLU A 136 -15.42 -11.21 5.44
CA GLU A 136 -15.52 -10.77 6.83
C GLU A 136 -14.31 -9.91 7.23
N SER A 137 -13.10 -10.37 6.92
CA SER A 137 -11.86 -9.64 7.22
C SER A 137 -11.78 -8.30 6.47
N ILE A 138 -12.19 -8.25 5.19
CA ILE A 138 -12.32 -7.01 4.42
C ILE A 138 -13.30 -6.04 5.08
N ASN A 139 -14.47 -6.53 5.49
CA ASN A 139 -15.50 -5.70 6.13
C ASN A 139 -15.01 -5.15 7.48
N ASN A 140 -14.40 -6.00 8.31
CA ASN A 140 -13.85 -5.62 9.60
C ASN A 140 -12.81 -4.51 9.45
N TRP A 141 -11.78 -4.75 8.62
CA TRP A 141 -10.76 -3.75 8.35
C TRP A 141 -11.34 -2.46 7.76
N SER A 142 -12.25 -2.56 6.78
CA SER A 142 -12.84 -1.38 6.13
C SER A 142 -13.64 -0.51 7.10
N GLN A 143 -14.43 -1.14 7.98
CA GLN A 143 -15.21 -0.43 9.00
C GLN A 143 -14.30 0.29 10.00
N MET A 144 -13.24 -0.38 10.46
CA MET A 144 -12.24 0.24 11.33
C MET A 144 -11.51 1.38 10.64
N PHE A 145 -11.08 1.18 9.38
CA PHE A 145 -10.39 2.17 8.59
C PHE A 145 -11.23 3.43 8.41
N ILE A 146 -12.52 3.27 8.10
CA ILE A 146 -13.47 4.38 7.99
C ILE A 146 -13.62 5.07 9.36
N LYS A 147 -13.98 4.31 10.40
CA LYS A 147 -14.22 4.85 11.74
C LYS A 147 -13.03 5.67 12.27
N ILE A 148 -11.81 5.17 12.08
CA ILE A 148 -10.60 5.75 12.69
C ILE A 148 -9.99 6.86 11.82
N LEU A 149 -10.01 6.70 10.49
CA LEU A 149 -9.21 7.54 9.59
C LEU A 149 -10.03 8.42 8.63
N GLN A 150 -11.37 8.37 8.66
CA GLN A 150 -12.20 9.19 7.78
C GLN A 150 -11.94 10.68 7.93
N CYS A 151 -11.77 11.17 9.16
CA CYS A 151 -11.50 12.59 9.45
C CYS A 151 -10.16 13.08 8.88
N MET A 152 -9.24 12.16 8.56
CA MET A 152 -7.93 12.48 7.98
C MET A 152 -7.94 12.48 6.44
N SER A 153 -9.05 12.05 5.84
CA SER A 153 -9.20 11.93 4.39
C SER A 153 -9.70 13.23 3.76
N PRO A 154 -8.91 13.89 2.90
CA PRO A 154 -9.36 15.11 2.20
C PRO A 154 -10.54 14.86 1.26
N SER A 155 -10.72 13.62 0.79
CA SER A 155 -11.78 13.23 -0.15
C SER A 155 -12.97 12.52 0.49
N GLU A 156 -13.11 12.56 1.82
CA GLU A 156 -14.18 11.84 2.55
C GLU A 156 -14.21 10.33 2.22
N LEU A 157 -13.03 9.72 2.04
CA LEU A 157 -12.86 8.31 1.68
C LEU A 157 -13.46 7.91 0.32
N LYS A 158 -13.64 8.86 -0.61
CA LYS A 158 -13.89 8.59 -2.03
C LYS A 158 -12.63 8.00 -2.69
N LEU A 159 -12.28 6.78 -2.31
CA LEU A 159 -11.11 6.04 -2.76
C LEU A 159 -11.58 4.91 -3.70
N PRO A 160 -11.37 5.03 -5.02
CA PRO A 160 -11.77 3.98 -5.97
C PRO A 160 -11.19 2.60 -5.63
N LYS A 161 -9.96 2.57 -5.09
CA LYS A 161 -9.31 1.33 -4.64
C LYS A 161 -10.05 0.68 -3.47
N LEU A 162 -10.58 1.49 -2.53
CA LEU A 162 -11.33 0.97 -1.38
C LEU A 162 -12.64 0.37 -1.86
N HIS A 163 -13.36 1.08 -2.72
CA HIS A 163 -14.59 0.58 -3.33
C HIS A 163 -14.36 -0.71 -4.13
N SER A 164 -13.36 -0.72 -5.01
CA SER A 164 -13.01 -1.89 -5.80
C SER A 164 -12.67 -3.09 -4.92
N TRP A 165 -11.85 -2.87 -3.89
CA TRP A 165 -11.45 -3.94 -2.98
C TRP A 165 -12.61 -4.46 -2.13
N ALA A 166 -13.41 -3.56 -1.53
CA ALA A 166 -14.50 -3.94 -0.65
C ALA A 166 -15.62 -4.70 -1.38
N TYR A 167 -15.98 -4.27 -2.60
CA TYR A 167 -17.17 -4.77 -3.28
C TYR A 167 -16.90 -5.77 -4.41
N HIS A 168 -15.72 -5.76 -5.02
CA HIS A 168 -15.48 -6.52 -6.25
C HIS A 168 -14.38 -7.57 -6.16
N ILE A 169 -13.55 -7.59 -5.12
CA ILE A 169 -12.42 -8.53 -5.05
C ILE A 169 -12.89 -9.99 -4.97
N ILE A 170 -13.93 -10.28 -4.20
CA ILE A 170 -14.45 -11.64 -4.03
C ILE A 170 -14.99 -12.19 -5.37
N ASP A 171 -15.75 -11.39 -6.10
CA ASP A 171 -16.28 -11.78 -7.41
C ASP A 171 -15.17 -11.90 -8.46
N SER A 172 -14.14 -11.05 -8.36
CA SER A 172 -12.94 -11.15 -9.18
C SER A 172 -12.20 -12.47 -8.92
N ILE A 173 -12.06 -12.87 -7.65
CA ILE A 173 -11.41 -14.14 -7.30
C ILE A 173 -12.20 -15.34 -7.82
N ARG A 174 -13.53 -15.31 -7.72
CA ARG A 174 -14.38 -16.38 -8.29
C ARG A 174 -14.26 -16.48 -9.80
N SER A 175 -14.15 -15.34 -10.48
CA SER A 175 -14.15 -15.28 -11.96
C SER A 175 -12.78 -15.57 -12.57
N PHE A 176 -11.69 -15.16 -11.90
CA PHE A 176 -10.35 -15.13 -12.48
C PHE A 176 -9.30 -15.89 -11.65
N GLY A 177 -9.70 -16.52 -10.54
CA GLY A 177 -8.80 -17.20 -9.62
C GLY A 177 -8.17 -16.27 -8.58
N ALA A 178 -7.25 -16.80 -7.78
CA ALA A 178 -6.60 -16.05 -6.71
C ALA A 178 -5.92 -14.78 -7.22
N VAL A 179 -5.81 -13.77 -6.34
CA VAL A 179 -5.21 -12.46 -6.68
C VAL A 179 -3.78 -12.59 -7.23
N ASN A 180 -3.05 -13.63 -6.82
CA ASN A 180 -1.73 -13.97 -7.35
C ASN A 180 -1.71 -14.33 -8.85
N GLY A 181 -2.82 -14.85 -9.39
CA GLY A 181 -2.88 -15.38 -10.75
C GLY A 181 -2.79 -14.31 -11.85
N TYR A 182 -3.02 -13.04 -11.52
CA TYR A 182 -3.04 -11.93 -12.49
C TYR A 182 -2.29 -10.68 -11.98
N THR A 183 -1.31 -10.86 -11.09
CA THR A 183 -0.50 -9.72 -10.62
C THR A 183 0.38 -9.18 -11.75
N THR A 184 0.56 -7.86 -11.77
CA THR A 184 1.51 -7.21 -12.68
C THR A 184 2.94 -7.16 -12.13
N GLU A 185 3.19 -7.73 -10.94
CA GLU A 185 4.48 -7.66 -10.24
C GLU A 185 5.66 -8.19 -11.08
N THR A 186 5.48 -9.35 -11.74
CA THR A 186 6.51 -9.95 -12.59
C THR A 186 6.80 -9.08 -13.80
N TYR A 187 5.75 -8.61 -14.47
CA TYR A 187 5.89 -7.74 -15.64
C TYR A 187 6.58 -6.42 -15.27
N GLU A 188 6.20 -5.79 -14.17
CA GLU A 188 6.83 -4.54 -13.73
C GLU A 188 8.29 -4.72 -13.32
N SER A 189 8.61 -5.86 -12.69
CA SER A 189 9.98 -6.20 -12.33
C SER A 189 10.85 -6.34 -13.58
N LEU A 190 10.38 -7.09 -14.58
CA LEU A 190 11.07 -7.24 -15.87
C LEU A 190 11.18 -5.91 -16.62
N HIS A 191 10.10 -5.14 -16.73
CA HIS A 191 10.15 -3.83 -17.38
C HIS A 191 11.11 -2.86 -16.65
N LYS A 192 11.20 -2.93 -15.32
CA LYS A 192 12.19 -2.16 -14.57
C LYS A 192 13.62 -2.58 -14.91
N GLU A 193 13.89 -3.88 -14.93
CA GLU A 193 15.21 -4.47 -15.19
C GLU A 193 15.68 -4.23 -16.63
N TYR A 194 14.84 -4.52 -17.61
CA TYR A 194 15.20 -4.51 -19.03
C TYR A 194 14.95 -3.18 -19.74
N VAL A 195 14.08 -2.31 -19.21
CA VAL A 195 13.75 -1.03 -19.86
C VAL A 195 14.19 0.17 -19.00
N LYS A 196 13.66 0.30 -17.78
CA LYS A 196 13.89 1.51 -16.96
C LYS A 196 15.35 1.64 -16.50
N ASN A 197 15.99 0.55 -16.07
CA ASN A 197 17.37 0.58 -15.59
C ASN A 197 18.35 0.96 -16.72
N PRO A 198 18.35 0.29 -17.89
CA PRO A 198 19.21 0.70 -19.01
C PRO A 198 18.96 2.13 -19.47
N TYR A 199 17.70 2.56 -19.56
CA TYR A 199 17.37 3.94 -19.94
C TYR A 199 17.93 4.97 -18.95
N ARG A 200 17.84 4.69 -17.63
CA ARG A 200 18.41 5.56 -16.59
C ARG A 200 19.94 5.57 -16.58
N LEU A 201 20.58 4.44 -16.86
CA LEU A 201 22.03 4.37 -17.01
C LEU A 201 22.48 5.19 -18.23
N ASN A 202 21.74 5.11 -19.33
CA ASN A 202 22.00 5.90 -20.52
C ASN A 202 21.76 7.39 -20.27
N SER A 203 20.68 7.79 -19.59
CA SER A 203 20.43 9.20 -19.27
C SER A 203 21.42 9.78 -18.26
N ALA A 204 21.86 9.00 -17.26
CA ALA A 204 22.93 9.40 -16.35
C ALA A 204 24.29 9.51 -17.06
N THR A 205 24.58 8.61 -17.99
CA THR A 205 25.80 8.64 -18.81
C THR A 205 25.77 9.80 -19.82
N ILE A 206 24.60 10.10 -20.40
CA ILE A 206 24.37 11.24 -21.31
C ILE A 206 24.48 12.56 -20.53
N ASN A 207 23.93 12.64 -19.32
CA ASN A 207 24.05 13.83 -18.45
C ASN A 207 25.49 14.09 -17.99
N ASN A 208 26.33 13.05 -17.86
CA ASN A 208 27.77 13.20 -17.60
C ASN A 208 28.61 13.46 -18.86
N LYS A 209 28.04 13.40 -20.07
CA LYS A 209 28.80 13.50 -21.33
C LYS A 209 28.41 14.64 -22.27
N TYR A 210 27.39 15.46 -22.00
CA TYR A 210 27.03 16.52 -22.96
C TYR A 210 26.63 17.87 -22.37
N ASN A 211 27.46 18.88 -22.70
CA ASN A 211 27.07 20.19 -23.25
C ASN A 211 27.73 20.27 -24.66
N PRO A 212 27.12 20.83 -25.71
CA PRO A 212 25.99 20.32 -26.50
C PRO A 212 26.37 20.06 -27.97
N SER A 213 25.76 19.06 -28.63
CA SER A 213 25.41 19.10 -30.08
C SER A 213 24.78 17.77 -30.55
N ILE A 214 23.48 17.82 -30.88
CA ILE A 214 22.73 17.17 -32.01
C ILE A 214 23.10 15.69 -32.30
N THR A 215 22.17 14.72 -32.28
CA THR A 215 21.15 14.51 -33.33
C THR A 215 20.05 13.54 -32.87
N LYS A 216 18.81 13.83 -33.28
CA LYS A 216 17.61 12.96 -33.17
C LYS A 216 17.87 11.58 -33.79
N PHE A 217 17.44 10.52 -33.11
CA PHE A 217 17.31 9.19 -33.71
C PHE A 217 16.32 9.26 -34.88
N SER A 218 16.84 9.16 -36.10
CA SER A 218 16.05 8.89 -37.30
C SER A 218 15.59 7.43 -37.26
N TYR A 219 14.29 7.23 -37.10
CA TYR A 219 13.64 5.97 -37.44
C TYR A 219 13.78 5.75 -38.95
N TYR A 220 14.44 4.66 -39.35
CA TYR A 220 14.25 4.06 -40.67
C TYR A 220 13.50 2.73 -40.48
N PRO A 221 12.32 2.55 -41.10
CA PRO A 221 11.67 1.24 -41.19
C PRO A 221 12.22 0.43 -42.38
N SER A 222 11.82 -0.84 -42.43
CA SER A 222 11.91 -1.84 -43.53
C SER A 222 13.24 -2.61 -43.66
N TYR A 223 13.35 -3.93 -43.86
CA TYR A 223 12.48 -5.10 -44.13
C TYR A 223 13.18 -6.34 -43.48
N ILE A 224 12.55 -7.45 -43.09
CA ILE A 224 11.69 -8.43 -43.81
C ILE A 224 10.67 -8.99 -42.82
#